data_AF-D3RR96-F1
#
_entry.id   AF-D3RR96-F1
#
_cell.length_a   1.000
_cell.length_b   1.000
_cell.length_c   1.000
_cell.angle_alpha   90.00
_cell.angle_beta   90.00
_cell.angle_gamma   90.00
#
_symmetry.space_group_name_H-M   'P 1'
#
loop_
_entity.id
_entity.type
_entity.pdbx_description
1 polymer ?
#
loop_
_entity_poly.entity_id
_entity_poly.type
_entity_poly.pdbx_seq_one_letter_code
_entity_poly.pdbx_strand_id
1 'polypeptide(L)'
;MIDPDIGPYLDAGPLNPSPSEAHGILCGLICGGEAHALESWLAQVAPTPDAGEALVAEGRAALRECGLAIEREFQGREPLIGLPSPGDSAPLGERALWLYDWIRGFLYALGLVSLSESDLSEQGREILRDLTAITQMDLDDLEETEENEQALAEVVEFVRVAAMLIHHERAVARAQTTNQAISTGPETDPE
;
A
#
# COMPACT_ATOMS: atom_id res chain seq x y z
N MET A 1 -13.51 -15.53 -0.03
CA MET A 1 -12.77 -16.33 -1.02
C MET A 1 -11.53 -16.82 -0.28
N ILE A 2 -11.25 -18.12 -0.25
CA ILE A 2 -10.01 -18.60 0.37
C ILE A 2 -8.89 -18.14 -0.56
N ASP A 3 -8.23 -17.06 -0.20
CA ASP A 3 -6.98 -16.65 -0.87
C ASP A 3 -5.98 -17.80 -0.65
N PRO A 4 -5.26 -18.29 -1.68
CA PRO A 4 -4.14 -19.20 -1.42
C PRO A 4 -3.26 -18.57 -0.34
N ASP A 5 -2.80 -19.38 0.61
CA ASP A 5 -1.79 -18.95 1.56
C ASP A 5 -0.55 -18.48 0.78
N ILE A 6 -0.40 -17.16 0.64
CA ILE A 6 0.69 -16.54 -0.10
C ILE A 6 1.97 -16.42 0.73
N GLY A 7 1.89 -16.70 2.03
CA GLY A 7 3.02 -16.59 2.97
C GLY A 7 4.28 -17.31 2.45
N PRO A 8 4.20 -18.60 2.07
CA PRO A 8 5.35 -19.32 1.54
C PRO A 8 5.98 -18.71 0.27
N TYR A 9 5.21 -17.97 -0.53
CA TYR A 9 5.73 -17.29 -1.72
C TYR A 9 6.41 -15.97 -1.35
N LEU A 10 5.86 -15.25 -0.37
CA LEU A 10 6.46 -14.01 0.15
C LEU A 10 7.79 -14.31 0.85
N ASP A 11 7.86 -15.39 1.64
CA ASP A 11 9.07 -15.87 2.33
C ASP A 11 10.24 -16.23 1.39
N ALA A 12 9.94 -16.46 0.12
CA ALA A 12 10.93 -16.75 -0.92
C ALA A 12 11.32 -15.51 -1.75
N GLY A 13 10.71 -14.36 -1.45
CA GLY A 13 10.95 -13.09 -2.12
C GLY A 13 12.25 -12.42 -1.68
N PRO A 14 12.62 -11.27 -2.27
CA PRO A 14 13.81 -10.55 -1.83
C PRO A 14 13.59 -9.80 -0.51
N LEU A 15 12.36 -9.34 -0.22
CA LEU A 15 12.04 -8.61 1.01
C LEU A 15 11.52 -9.49 2.15
N ASN A 16 10.95 -10.66 1.85
CA ASN A 16 10.26 -11.52 2.82
C ASN A 16 9.26 -10.79 3.73
N PRO A 17 8.32 -10.00 3.16
CA PRO A 17 7.37 -9.24 3.96
C PRO A 17 6.28 -10.16 4.54
N SER A 18 5.65 -9.72 5.64
CA SER A 18 4.37 -10.32 6.04
C SER A 18 3.30 -10.08 4.96
N PRO A 19 2.21 -10.87 4.91
CA PRO A 19 1.12 -10.61 3.97
C PRO A 19 0.53 -9.20 4.10
N SER A 20 0.48 -8.67 5.32
CA SER A 20 0.04 -7.30 5.57
C SER A 20 1.00 -6.26 5.00
N GLU A 21 2.30 -6.41 5.26
CA GLU A 21 3.32 -5.52 4.71
C GLU A 21 3.32 -5.57 3.19
N ALA A 22 3.22 -6.76 2.58
CA ALA A 22 3.13 -6.92 1.13
C ALA A 22 1.93 -6.16 0.54
N HIS A 23 0.76 -6.24 1.18
CA HIS A 23 -0.42 -5.47 0.77
C HIS A 23 -0.18 -3.97 0.90
N GLY A 24 0.43 -3.53 2.00
CA GLY A 24 0.82 -2.14 2.22
C GLY A 24 1.74 -1.62 1.12
N ILE A 25 2.74 -2.41 0.69
CA ILE A 25 3.67 -2.04 -0.39
C ILE A 25 2.92 -1.78 -1.69
N LEU A 26 2.02 -2.66 -2.11
CA LEU A 26 1.28 -2.46 -3.36
C LEU A 26 0.36 -1.24 -3.27
N CYS A 27 -0.38 -1.08 -2.17
CA CYS A 27 -1.18 0.11 -1.94
C CYS A 27 -0.34 1.39 -1.99
N GLY A 28 0.85 1.40 -1.38
CA GLY A 28 1.76 2.55 -1.40
C GLY A 28 2.26 2.89 -2.80
N LEU A 29 2.60 1.88 -3.62
CA LEU A 29 2.99 2.10 -5.03
C LEU A 29 1.84 2.71 -5.83
N ILE A 30 0.62 2.19 -5.68
CA ILE A 30 -0.58 2.72 -6.36
C ILE A 30 -0.91 4.14 -5.88
N CYS A 31 -0.92 4.37 -4.57
CA CYS A 31 -1.20 5.68 -3.97
C CYS A 31 -0.15 6.72 -4.34
N GLY A 32 1.13 6.36 -4.30
CA GLY A 32 2.25 7.21 -4.71
C GLY A 32 2.25 7.54 -6.21
N GLY A 33 1.58 6.70 -7.01
CA GLY A 33 1.29 6.93 -8.41
C GLY A 33 2.26 6.27 -9.37
N GLU A 34 2.84 5.15 -8.97
CA GLU A 34 3.67 4.31 -9.81
C GLU A 34 2.88 3.77 -11.00
N ALA A 35 3.39 3.99 -12.22
CA ALA A 35 2.69 3.61 -13.45
C ALA A 35 2.60 2.09 -13.62
N HIS A 36 3.60 1.36 -13.11
CA HIS A 36 3.69 -0.11 -13.19
C HIS A 36 3.67 -0.74 -11.80
N ALA A 37 2.74 -0.29 -10.94
CA ALA A 37 2.69 -0.66 -9.52
C ALA A 37 2.74 -2.18 -9.28
N LEU A 38 1.95 -2.97 -10.01
CA LEU A 38 1.96 -4.44 -9.89
C LEU A 38 3.31 -5.07 -10.22
N GLU A 39 3.98 -4.64 -11.30
CA GLU A 39 5.28 -5.19 -11.68
C GLU A 39 6.39 -4.75 -10.72
N SER A 40 6.35 -3.48 -10.31
CA SER A 40 7.24 -2.94 -9.28
C SER A 40 7.08 -3.69 -7.96
N TRP A 41 5.85 -4.03 -7.57
CA TRP A 41 5.56 -4.83 -6.38
C TRP A 41 6.06 -6.28 -6.52
N LEU A 42 5.77 -6.97 -7.63
CA LEU A 42 6.25 -8.33 -7.88
C LEU A 42 7.78 -8.41 -7.85
N ALA A 43 8.49 -7.37 -8.28
CA ALA A 43 9.95 -7.31 -8.18
C ALA A 43 10.46 -7.27 -6.72
N GLN A 44 9.64 -6.82 -5.77
CA GLN A 44 9.96 -6.72 -4.35
C GLN A 44 9.54 -7.96 -3.54
N VAL A 45 8.51 -8.68 -3.98
CA VAL A 45 7.89 -9.73 -3.14
C VAL A 45 7.84 -11.12 -3.78
N ALA A 46 7.98 -11.23 -5.11
CA ALA A 46 7.84 -12.53 -5.76
C ALA A 46 9.09 -13.40 -5.54
N PRO A 47 8.94 -14.73 -5.51
CA PRO A 47 10.04 -15.65 -5.28
C PRO A 47 11.25 -15.40 -6.18
N THR A 48 12.42 -15.52 -5.58
CA THR A 48 13.73 -15.40 -6.23
C THR A 48 14.08 -16.67 -7.03
N PRO A 49 14.93 -16.59 -8.09
CA PRO A 49 15.24 -17.75 -8.92
C PRO A 49 15.83 -18.97 -8.18
N ASP A 50 16.45 -18.76 -7.02
CA ASP A 50 17.02 -19.79 -6.15
C ASP A 50 15.99 -20.55 -5.31
N ALA A 51 14.74 -20.08 -5.24
CA ALA A 51 13.65 -20.77 -4.54
C ALA A 51 13.12 -22.02 -5.28
N GLY A 52 13.59 -22.26 -6.52
CA GLY A 52 13.21 -23.41 -7.34
C GLY A 52 12.09 -23.10 -8.34
N GLU A 53 12.18 -23.70 -9.53
CA GLU A 53 11.35 -23.35 -10.70
C GLU A 53 9.84 -23.44 -10.44
N ALA A 54 9.37 -24.48 -9.75
CA ALA A 54 7.96 -24.69 -9.46
C ALA A 54 7.40 -23.60 -8.52
N LEU A 55 8.08 -23.34 -7.40
CA LEU A 55 7.69 -22.32 -6.43
C LEU A 55 7.70 -20.93 -7.07
N VAL A 56 8.70 -20.65 -7.91
CA VAL A 56 8.77 -19.40 -8.66
C VAL A 56 7.59 -19.22 -9.61
N ALA A 57 7.22 -20.26 -10.37
CA ALA A 57 6.10 -20.17 -11.31
C ALA A 57 4.75 -20.02 -10.58
N GLU A 58 4.51 -20.85 -9.56
CA GLU A 58 3.28 -20.85 -8.76
C GLU A 58 3.14 -19.55 -7.96
N GLY A 59 4.19 -19.13 -7.27
CA GLY A 59 4.21 -17.92 -6.45
C GLY A 59 4.04 -16.64 -7.28
N ARG A 60 4.68 -16.55 -8.45
CA ARG A 60 4.44 -15.40 -9.35
C ARG A 60 3.01 -15.33 -9.86
N ALA A 61 2.38 -16.48 -10.14
CA ALA A 61 1.00 -16.52 -10.58
C ALA A 61 0.05 -16.11 -9.45
N ALA A 62 0.18 -16.73 -8.27
CA ALA A 62 -0.65 -16.45 -7.11
C ALA A 62 -0.53 -14.99 -6.65
N LEU A 63 0.69 -14.49 -6.47
CA LEU A 63 0.92 -13.10 -6.07
C LEU A 63 0.36 -12.13 -7.12
N ARG A 64 0.54 -12.40 -8.41
CA ARG A 64 -0.06 -11.55 -9.46
C ARG A 64 -1.59 -11.52 -9.37
N GLU A 65 -2.25 -12.64 -9.09
CA GLU A 65 -3.70 -12.68 -8.89
C GLU A 65 -4.14 -11.84 -7.68
N CYS A 66 -3.43 -11.96 -6.55
CA CYS A 66 -3.67 -11.13 -5.36
C CYS A 66 -3.46 -9.64 -5.67
N GLY A 67 -2.35 -9.29 -6.32
CA GLY A 67 -2.06 -7.90 -6.68
C GLY A 67 -3.09 -7.29 -7.64
N LEU A 68 -3.58 -8.06 -8.61
CA LEU A 68 -4.67 -7.64 -9.48
C LEU A 68 -6.00 -7.45 -8.71
N ALA A 69 -6.23 -8.20 -7.64
CA ALA A 69 -7.40 -7.99 -6.80
C ALA A 69 -7.30 -6.66 -6.04
N ILE A 70 -6.12 -6.34 -5.50
CA ILE A 70 -5.84 -5.07 -4.82
C ILE A 70 -5.99 -3.90 -5.80
N GLU A 71 -5.43 -3.97 -7.01
CA GLU A 71 -5.56 -2.91 -8.02
C GLU A 71 -7.03 -2.58 -8.36
N ARG A 72 -7.92 -3.58 -8.34
CA ARG A 72 -9.35 -3.35 -8.62
C ARG A 72 -10.03 -2.49 -7.55
N GLU A 73 -9.55 -2.50 -6.32
CA GLU A 73 -10.08 -1.64 -5.24
C GLU A 73 -9.89 -0.15 -5.56
N PHE A 74 -8.88 0.19 -6.37
CA PHE A 74 -8.56 1.55 -6.80
C PHE A 74 -9.24 1.99 -8.11
N GLN A 75 -9.93 1.08 -8.81
CA GLN A 75 -10.55 1.37 -10.13
C GLN A 75 -11.97 1.96 -10.02
N GLY A 76 -12.53 2.08 -8.81
CA GLY A 76 -13.83 2.69 -8.54
C GLY A 76 -13.83 4.23 -8.61
N ARG A 77 -15.02 4.83 -8.77
CA ARG A 77 -15.18 6.30 -8.63
C ARG A 77 -14.90 6.79 -7.21
N GLU A 78 -15.21 5.94 -6.24
CA GLU A 78 -14.90 6.09 -4.82
C GLU A 78 -14.12 4.83 -4.44
N PRO A 79 -12.79 4.84 -4.56
CA PRO A 79 -11.96 3.72 -4.16
C PRO A 79 -12.24 3.35 -2.71
N LEU A 80 -12.49 2.06 -2.46
CA LEU A 80 -12.66 1.52 -1.12
C LEU A 80 -11.48 0.60 -0.87
N ILE A 81 -10.42 1.16 -0.28
CA ILE A 81 -9.21 0.43 0.04
C ILE A 81 -9.52 -0.53 1.18
N GLY A 82 -9.43 -1.83 0.92
CA GLY A 82 -9.47 -2.86 1.92
C GLY A 82 -8.19 -2.83 2.74
N LEU A 83 -8.31 -2.67 4.05
CA LEU A 83 -7.21 -3.01 4.96
C LEU A 83 -7.45 -4.47 5.38
N PRO A 84 -6.73 -5.45 4.82
CA PRO A 84 -6.82 -6.81 5.33
C PRO A 84 -6.44 -6.77 6.81
N SER A 85 -7.12 -7.58 7.60
CA SER A 85 -6.87 -7.71 9.04
C SER A 85 -7.11 -9.17 9.43
N PRO A 86 -6.45 -9.67 10.49
CA PRO A 86 -6.96 -10.81 11.23
C PRO A 86 -8.43 -10.55 11.59
N GLY A 87 -9.26 -11.58 11.56
CA GLY A 87 -10.68 -11.43 11.89
C GLY A 87 -10.87 -10.85 13.29
N ASP A 88 -12.02 -10.22 13.54
CA ASP A 88 -12.33 -9.50 14.80
C ASP A 88 -12.17 -10.34 16.08
N SER A 89 -12.13 -11.67 15.96
CA SER A 89 -11.88 -12.59 17.09
C SER A 89 -10.40 -12.80 17.41
N ALA A 90 -9.47 -12.27 16.61
CA ALA A 90 -8.04 -12.36 16.85
C ALA A 90 -7.62 -11.44 18.01
N PRO A 91 -6.57 -11.79 18.77
CA PRO A 91 -6.02 -10.94 19.82
C PRO A 91 -5.76 -9.51 19.32
N LEU A 92 -5.97 -8.52 20.18
CA LEU A 92 -5.78 -7.11 19.85
C LEU A 92 -4.34 -6.85 19.35
N GLY A 93 -3.35 -7.42 20.05
CA GLY A 93 -1.94 -7.30 19.66
C GLY A 93 -1.64 -7.85 18.27
N GLU A 94 -2.31 -8.94 17.85
CA GLU A 94 -2.15 -9.52 16.52
C GLU A 94 -2.73 -8.59 15.43
N ARG A 95 -3.92 -8.02 15.67
CA ARG A 95 -4.54 -7.06 14.76
C ARG A 95 -3.75 -5.74 14.68
N ALA A 96 -3.22 -5.27 15.80
CA ALA A 96 -2.36 -4.08 15.85
C ALA A 96 -1.05 -4.30 15.10
N LEU A 97 -0.38 -5.46 15.29
CA LEU A 97 0.82 -5.83 14.55
C LEU A 97 0.54 -5.90 13.04
N TRP A 98 -0.59 -6.46 12.65
CA TRP A 98 -0.98 -6.52 11.25
C TRP A 98 -1.14 -5.13 10.64
N LEU A 99 -1.81 -4.19 11.32
CA LEU A 99 -1.93 -2.82 10.85
C LEU A 99 -0.57 -2.12 10.79
N TYR A 100 0.28 -2.35 11.79
CA TYR A 100 1.64 -1.82 11.85
C TYR A 100 2.48 -2.25 10.63
N ASP A 101 2.48 -3.54 10.31
CA ASP A 101 3.16 -4.10 9.14
C ASP A 101 2.64 -3.47 7.84
N TRP A 102 1.33 -3.28 7.74
CA TRP A 102 0.71 -2.61 6.59
C TRP A 102 1.24 -1.19 6.41
N ILE A 103 1.27 -0.39 7.49
CA ILE A 103 1.74 1.00 7.45
C ILE A 103 3.21 1.06 7.04
N ARG A 104 4.04 0.12 7.53
CA ARG A 104 5.45 0.03 7.14
C ARG A 104 5.62 -0.27 5.67
N GLY A 105 4.89 -1.25 5.14
CA GLY A 105 4.92 -1.56 3.71
C GLY A 105 4.49 -0.37 2.86
N PHE A 106 3.44 0.33 3.30
CA PHE A 106 2.96 1.54 2.65
C PHE A 106 4.02 2.65 2.60
N LEU A 107 4.62 2.98 3.75
CA LEU A 107 5.68 3.99 3.84
C LEU A 107 6.93 3.60 3.04
N TYR A 108 7.32 2.32 3.05
CA TYR A 108 8.43 1.80 2.24
C TYR A 108 8.19 2.06 0.75
N ALA A 109 7.00 1.75 0.25
CA ALA A 109 6.64 1.97 -1.15
C ALA A 109 6.59 3.46 -1.53
N LEU A 110 6.13 4.34 -0.64
CA LEU A 110 6.19 5.79 -0.86
C LEU A 110 7.64 6.28 -1.01
N GLY A 111 8.57 5.71 -0.22
CA GLY A 111 10.00 5.93 -0.38
C GLY A 111 10.54 5.44 -1.73
N LEU A 112 10.09 4.27 -2.21
CA LEU A 112 10.52 3.72 -3.51
C LEU A 112 10.14 4.62 -4.69
N VAL A 113 8.95 5.22 -4.67
CA VAL A 113 8.51 6.16 -5.72
C VAL A 113 9.08 7.58 -5.52
N SER A 114 9.96 7.76 -4.53
CA SER A 114 10.56 9.05 -4.16
C SER A 114 9.51 10.13 -3.86
N LEU A 115 8.36 9.74 -3.28
CA LEU A 115 7.35 10.71 -2.88
C LEU A 115 7.91 11.55 -1.73
N SER A 116 8.13 12.83 -2.00
CA SER A 116 8.64 13.77 -1.01
C SER A 116 7.51 14.55 -0.36
N GLU A 117 7.77 15.11 0.82
CA GLU A 117 6.83 16.05 1.46
C GLU A 117 6.45 17.22 0.54
N SER A 118 7.37 17.68 -0.32
CA SER A 118 7.08 18.75 -1.29
C SER A 118 6.09 18.37 -2.39
N ASP A 119 5.85 17.08 -2.60
CA ASP A 119 4.87 16.58 -3.57
C ASP A 119 3.44 16.51 -3.01
N LEU A 120 3.27 16.81 -1.71
CA LEU A 120 2.01 16.70 -0.99
C LEU A 120 1.54 18.05 -0.46
N SER A 121 0.24 18.15 -0.23
CA SER A 121 -0.35 19.27 0.49
C SER A 121 0.16 19.34 1.94
N GLU A 122 -0.17 20.41 2.66
CA GLU A 122 0.09 20.47 4.11
C GLU A 122 -0.57 19.31 4.86
N GLN A 123 -1.80 18.95 4.48
CA GLN A 123 -2.53 17.83 5.05
C GLN A 123 -1.86 16.49 4.70
N GLY A 124 -1.40 16.29 3.46
CA GLY A 124 -0.68 15.09 3.07
C GLY A 124 0.63 14.91 3.84
N ARG A 125 1.36 16.00 4.11
CA ARG A 125 2.58 15.98 4.94
C ARG A 125 2.31 15.65 6.40
N GLU A 126 1.20 16.14 6.96
CA GLU A 126 0.77 15.77 8.31
C GLU A 126 0.46 14.27 8.39
N ILE A 127 -0.31 13.76 7.44
CA ILE A 127 -0.62 12.33 7.33
C ILE A 127 0.64 11.46 7.28
N LEU A 128 1.64 11.83 6.47
CA LEU A 128 2.91 11.07 6.43
C LEU A 128 3.63 11.04 7.78
N ARG A 129 3.63 12.17 8.50
CA ARG A 129 4.24 12.25 9.84
C ARG A 129 3.47 11.41 10.85
N ASP A 130 2.15 11.42 10.80
CA ASP A 130 1.30 10.62 11.70
C ASP A 130 1.45 9.12 11.45
N LEU A 131 1.43 8.67 10.18
CA LEU A 131 1.73 7.28 9.82
C LEU A 131 3.13 6.86 10.30
N THR A 132 4.11 7.75 10.18
CA THR A 132 5.48 7.50 10.67
C THR A 132 5.53 7.43 12.20
N ALA A 133 4.71 8.22 12.91
CA ALA A 133 4.63 8.17 14.37
C ALA A 133 3.97 6.86 14.87
N ILE A 134 2.94 6.37 14.17
CA ILE A 134 2.29 5.10 14.51
C ILE A 134 3.29 3.93 14.44
N THR A 135 4.20 3.93 13.46
CA THR A 135 5.23 2.88 13.34
C THR A 135 6.35 2.96 14.39
N GLN A 136 6.31 3.96 15.28
CA GLN A 136 7.23 4.09 16.42
C GLN A 136 6.59 3.68 17.75
N MET A 137 5.30 3.32 17.75
CA MET A 137 4.60 2.86 18.94
C MET A 137 5.07 1.45 19.33
N ASP A 138 5.21 1.22 20.63
CA ASP A 138 5.49 -0.11 21.17
C ASP A 138 4.18 -0.89 21.29
N LEU A 139 4.13 -2.05 20.65
CA LEU A 139 2.95 -2.92 20.65
C LEU A 139 3.03 -4.02 21.73
N ASP A 140 4.21 -4.23 22.34
CA ASP A 140 4.41 -5.31 23.31
C ASP A 140 3.63 -5.07 24.61
N ASP A 141 3.38 -3.80 24.95
CA ASP A 141 2.63 -3.37 26.14
C ASP A 141 1.13 -3.12 25.86
N LEU A 142 0.61 -3.55 24.70
CA LEU A 142 -0.79 -3.32 24.33
C LEU A 142 -1.75 -4.23 25.11
N GLU A 143 -2.44 -3.67 26.10
CA GLU A 143 -3.41 -4.40 26.94
C GLU A 143 -4.72 -4.69 26.20
N GLU A 144 -5.28 -5.89 26.42
CA GLU A 144 -6.60 -6.33 25.91
C GLU A 144 -7.75 -5.60 26.64
N THR A 145 -7.99 -4.34 26.29
CA THR A 145 -9.03 -3.48 26.88
C THR A 145 -9.99 -2.93 25.82
N GLU A 146 -11.24 -2.65 26.19
CA GLU A 146 -12.23 -2.03 25.29
C GLU A 146 -11.78 -0.65 24.78
N GLU A 147 -10.97 0.08 25.56
CA GLU A 147 -10.39 1.37 25.15
C GLU A 147 -9.39 1.19 24.02
N ASN A 148 -8.47 0.22 24.13
CA ASN A 148 -7.49 -0.04 23.09
C ASN A 148 -8.12 -0.67 21.83
N GLU A 149 -9.19 -1.45 21.98
CA GLU A 149 -10.00 -1.95 20.85
C GLU A 149 -10.61 -0.80 20.04
N GLN A 150 -11.23 0.15 20.73
CA GLN A 150 -11.78 1.34 20.12
C GLN A 150 -10.70 2.20 19.45
N ALA A 151 -9.57 2.38 20.14
CA ALA A 151 -8.42 3.11 19.58
C ALA A 151 -7.89 2.45 18.31
N LEU A 152 -7.74 1.11 18.28
CA LEU A 152 -7.30 0.41 17.08
C LEU A 152 -8.28 0.62 15.93
N ALA A 153 -9.59 0.53 16.17
CA ALA A 153 -10.61 0.76 15.13
C ALA A 153 -10.51 2.17 14.53
N GLU A 154 -10.25 3.19 15.37
CA GLU A 154 -10.04 4.56 14.93
C GLU A 154 -8.76 4.71 14.10
N VAL A 155 -7.66 4.08 14.50
CA VAL A 155 -6.40 4.10 13.75
C VAL A 155 -6.55 3.38 12.41
N VAL A 156 -7.27 2.25 12.36
CA VAL A 156 -7.58 1.54 11.10
C VAL A 156 -8.36 2.46 10.16
N GLU A 157 -9.35 3.19 10.65
CA GLU A 157 -10.10 4.17 9.85
C GLU A 157 -9.21 5.30 9.35
N PHE A 158 -8.41 5.87 10.24
CA PHE A 158 -7.45 6.92 9.91
C PHE A 158 -6.50 6.49 8.78
N VAL A 159 -5.89 5.30 8.89
CA VAL A 159 -4.96 4.76 7.89
C VAL A 159 -5.63 4.60 6.52
N ARG A 160 -6.88 4.13 6.50
CA ARG A 160 -7.64 3.99 5.25
C ARG A 160 -7.89 5.35 4.59
N VAL A 161 -8.36 6.33 5.37
CA VAL A 161 -8.61 7.70 4.88
C VAL A 161 -7.32 8.36 4.41
N ALA A 162 -6.23 8.20 5.16
CA ALA A 162 -4.91 8.67 4.81
C ALA A 162 -4.44 8.14 3.45
N ALA A 163 -4.56 6.83 3.21
CA ALA A 163 -4.17 6.21 1.95
C ALA A 163 -5.02 6.73 0.77
N MET A 164 -6.34 6.87 0.95
CA MET A 164 -7.24 7.43 -0.06
C MET A 164 -6.91 8.88 -0.39
N LEU A 165 -6.59 9.69 0.62
CA LEU A 165 -6.23 11.10 0.44
C LEU A 165 -4.93 11.24 -0.36
N ILE A 166 -3.88 10.48 0.00
CA ILE A 166 -2.62 10.45 -0.75
C ILE A 166 -2.89 10.05 -2.21
N HIS A 167 -3.67 9.00 -2.44
CA HIS A 167 -4.03 8.58 -3.79
C HIS A 167 -4.73 9.69 -4.58
N HIS A 168 -5.66 10.41 -3.95
CA HIS A 168 -6.38 11.52 -4.56
C HIS A 168 -5.45 12.68 -4.94
N GLU A 169 -4.57 13.12 -4.03
CA GLU A 169 -3.60 14.18 -4.31
C GLU A 169 -2.71 13.84 -5.50
N ARG A 170 -2.24 12.60 -5.59
CA ARG A 170 -1.41 12.12 -6.71
C ARG A 170 -2.19 12.04 -8.01
N ALA A 171 -3.46 11.64 -7.97
CA ALA A 171 -4.32 11.65 -9.15
C ALA A 171 -4.55 13.08 -9.68
N VAL A 172 -4.80 14.04 -8.80
CA VAL A 172 -4.96 15.46 -9.16
C VAL A 172 -3.67 16.03 -9.74
N ALA A 173 -2.52 15.77 -9.13
CA ALA A 173 -1.21 16.23 -9.63
C ALA A 173 -0.95 15.73 -11.06
N ARG A 174 -1.16 14.43 -11.33
CA ARG A 174 -1.02 13.84 -12.69
C ARG A 174 -1.95 14.48 -13.72
N ALA A 175 -3.20 14.75 -13.34
CA ALA A 175 -4.17 15.40 -14.24
C ALA A 175 -3.74 16.83 -14.60
N GLN A 176 -3.19 17.58 -13.63
CA GLN A 176 -2.67 18.94 -13.86
C GLN A 176 -1.46 18.95 -14.78
N THR A 177 -0.49 18.06 -14.57
CA THR A 177 0.68 17.91 -15.46
C THR A 177 0.25 17.58 -16.89
N THR A 178 -0.73 16.68 -17.05
CA THR A 178 -1.26 16.28 -18.36
C THR A 178 -1.93 17.46 -19.08
N ASN A 179 -2.75 18.25 -18.38
CA ASN A 179 -3.45 19.39 -18.97
C ASN A 179 -2.49 20.53 -19.37
N GLN A 180 -1.43 20.76 -18.59
CA GLN A 180 -0.37 21.73 -18.94
C GLN A 180 0.43 21.31 -20.18
N ALA A 181 0.75 20.02 -20.31
CA ALA A 181 1.44 19.50 -21.50
C ALA A 181 0.60 19.64 -22.78
N ILE A 182 -0.72 19.46 -22.69
CA ILE A 182 -1.64 19.63 -23.84
C ILE A 182 -1.77 21.12 -24.22
N SER A 183 -1.84 22.02 -23.24
CA SER A 183 -1.95 23.47 -23.48
C SER A 183 -0.69 24.11 -24.07
N THR A 184 0.46 23.43 -24.03
CA THR A 184 1.76 23.95 -24.51
C THR A 184 2.24 23.29 -25.81
N GLY A 185 1.41 22.45 -26.44
CA GLY A 185 1.67 21.87 -27.77
C GLY A 185 1.75 22.95 -28.87
N PRO A 186 2.50 22.71 -29.96
CA PRO A 186 2.84 23.76 -30.92
C PRO A 186 1.58 24.23 -31.66
N GLU A 187 1.32 25.54 -31.62
CA GLU A 187 0.45 26.20 -32.60
C GLU A 187 0.98 25.85 -33.99
N THR A 188 0.22 25.06 -34.75
CA THR A 188 0.46 24.90 -36.18
C THR A 188 0.15 26.24 -36.83
N ASP A 189 1.19 26.99 -37.16
CA ASP A 189 1.11 28.21 -37.96
C ASP A 189 0.38 27.87 -39.28
N PRO A 190 -0.73 28.55 -39.61
CA PRO A 190 -1.42 28.30 -40.87
C PRO A 190 -0.59 28.89 -42.03
N GLU A 191 -0.30 28.07 -43.04
CA GLU A 191 0.30 28.48 -44.33
C GLU A 191 -0.49 29.58 -45.05
#